data_AF-A0A260BET1-F1
#
_entry.id   AF-A0A260BET1-F1
#
_cell.length_a   1.000
_cell.length_b   1.000
_cell.length_c   1.000
_cell.angle_alpha   90.00
_cell.angle_beta   90.00
_cell.angle_gamma   90.00
#
_symmetry.space_group_name_H-M   'P 1'
#
loop_
_entity.id
_entity.type
_entity.pdbx_description
1 polymer ?
#
loop_
_entity_poly.entity_id
_entity_poly.type
_entity_poly.pdbx_seq_one_letter_code
_entity_poly.pdbx_strand_id
1 'polypeptide(L)'
;MVAGSADTSRDWSDFLKWPWIQENILWIIGALPVVLVGYRLFFVSVGDPVTLRLLVANLDVMQILMVTALTLLPIFLFYSSFVVMERATREVPGENLPGWTFSLVLIFLLIAAFTMNLVTLIGASTGIAIFFTLAAGYNFWRVRKRGLQRNIIFGGFLITFSVLQSFIASSTHWIPAENYFLSSGEKKSGYELTSDDESVTVQWILGGSARLDKEEIENRELCIKKAERNTLLFIVAPSMQHNPGCAEKPTSPEQGK
;
A
#
# COMPACT_ATOMS: atom_id res chain seq x y z
N MET A 1 54.60 2.04 6.02
CA MET A 1 53.60 2.73 6.87
C MET A 1 52.24 2.54 6.20
N VAL A 2 51.45 1.61 6.72
CA VAL A 2 50.11 1.32 6.18
C VAL A 2 49.15 2.33 6.82
N ALA A 3 48.67 3.27 6.03
CA ALA A 3 47.65 4.21 6.47
C ALA A 3 46.37 3.43 6.77
N GLY A 4 46.06 3.26 8.05
CA GLY A 4 44.77 2.73 8.49
C GLY A 4 43.69 3.72 8.04
N SER A 5 42.98 3.39 6.97
CA SER A 5 41.80 4.12 6.56
C SER A 5 40.74 3.92 7.64
N ALA A 6 40.57 4.91 8.50
CA ALA A 6 39.46 5.00 9.43
C ALA A 6 38.17 4.93 8.60
N ASP A 7 37.53 3.77 8.66
CA ASP A 7 36.33 3.43 7.93
C ASP A 7 35.16 4.22 8.54
N THR A 8 35.01 5.47 8.11
CA THR A 8 33.86 6.32 8.49
C THR A 8 32.64 5.93 7.66
N SER A 9 32.36 4.64 7.51
CA SER A 9 30.99 4.21 7.25
C SER A 9 30.23 4.55 8.52
N ARG A 10 29.65 5.76 8.56
CA ARG A 10 28.72 6.18 9.60
C ARG A 10 27.59 5.18 9.55
N ASP A 11 27.70 4.22 10.45
CA ASP A 11 27.04 2.95 10.36
C ASP A 11 25.59 3.22 10.75
N TRP A 12 24.61 2.82 9.94
CA TRP A 12 23.22 2.97 10.36
C TRP A 12 22.90 2.14 11.61
N SER A 13 23.80 1.20 11.94
CA SER A 13 23.84 0.59 13.26
C SER A 13 23.91 1.65 14.37
N ASP A 14 24.52 2.81 14.17
CA ASP A 14 24.56 3.90 15.15
C ASP A 14 23.22 4.63 15.31
N PHE A 15 22.41 4.74 14.25
CA PHE A 15 21.04 5.24 14.37
C PHE A 15 20.15 4.20 15.08
N LEU A 16 20.30 2.92 14.77
CA LEU A 16 19.59 1.85 15.49
C LEU A 16 20.14 1.60 16.91
N LYS A 17 21.35 2.06 17.22
CA LYS A 17 21.95 2.07 18.57
C LYS A 17 21.52 3.29 19.38
N TRP A 18 20.75 4.21 18.81
CA TRP A 18 20.29 5.35 19.58
C TRP A 18 19.41 4.82 20.72
N PRO A 19 19.79 5.05 22.00
CA PRO A 19 19.22 4.32 23.13
C PRO A 19 17.70 4.48 23.19
N TRP A 20 17.21 5.68 22.87
CA TRP A 20 15.79 5.97 22.76
C TRP A 20 15.08 5.07 21.73
N ILE A 21 15.65 4.83 20.55
CA ILE A 21 15.03 3.97 19.53
C ILE A 21 15.01 2.53 20.02
N GLN A 22 16.08 2.04 20.64
CA GLN A 22 16.13 0.66 21.14
C GLN A 22 15.11 0.40 22.24
N GLU A 23 14.95 1.35 23.16
CA GLU A 23 13.98 1.28 24.25
C GLU A 23 12.53 1.37 23.74
N ASN A 24 12.30 2.06 22.62
CA ASN A 24 10.96 2.34 22.10
C ASN A 24 10.59 1.58 20.82
N ILE A 25 11.46 0.72 20.27
CA ILE A 25 11.20 0.07 18.97
C ILE A 25 9.94 -0.80 18.99
N LEU A 26 9.69 -1.49 20.11
CA LEU A 26 8.48 -2.28 20.32
C LEU A 26 7.23 -1.40 20.34
N TRP A 27 7.30 -0.22 20.95
CA TRP A 27 6.22 0.76 20.95
C TRP A 27 5.96 1.34 19.55
N ILE A 28 7.01 1.67 18.80
CA ILE A 28 6.91 2.18 17.43
C ILE A 28 6.25 1.14 16.51
N ILE A 29 6.70 -0.12 16.59
CA ILE A 29 6.13 -1.23 15.81
C ILE A 29 4.67 -1.49 16.23
N GLY A 30 4.37 -1.46 17.53
CA GLY A 30 3.01 -1.65 18.05
C GLY A 30 2.05 -0.51 17.70
N ALA A 31 2.55 0.72 17.58
CA ALA A 31 1.74 1.89 17.21
C ALA A 31 1.46 1.98 15.70
N LEU A 32 2.34 1.43 14.86
CA LEU A 32 2.22 1.47 13.40
C LEU A 32 0.84 1.00 12.86
N PRO A 33 0.27 -0.15 13.26
CA PRO A 33 -1.05 -0.56 12.77
C PRO A 33 -2.15 0.43 13.18
N VAL A 34 -2.09 1.01 14.39
CA VAL A 34 -3.06 2.00 14.86
C VAL A 34 -2.98 3.28 14.02
N VAL A 35 -1.77 3.75 13.74
CA VAL A 35 -1.55 4.92 12.88
C VAL A 35 -2.05 4.67 11.45
N LEU A 36 -1.81 3.47 10.91
CA LEU A 36 -2.29 3.11 9.56
C LEU A 36 -3.81 3.01 9.50
N VAL A 37 -4.47 2.45 10.53
CA VAL A 37 -5.93 2.46 10.63
C VAL A 37 -6.47 3.89 10.69
N GLY A 38 -5.87 4.75 11.53
CA GLY A 38 -6.25 6.17 11.63
C GLY A 38 -6.06 6.93 10.31
N TYR A 39 -4.92 6.73 9.64
CA TYR A 39 -4.67 7.29 8.31
C TYR A 39 -5.69 6.81 7.29
N ARG A 40 -6.04 5.52 7.33
CA ARG A 40 -6.99 4.93 6.39
C ARG A 40 -8.40 5.46 6.59
N LEU A 41 -8.86 5.58 7.84
CA LEU A 41 -10.12 6.23 8.18
C LEU A 41 -10.15 7.68 7.70
N PHE A 42 -9.06 8.42 7.93
CA PHE A 42 -8.93 9.80 7.45
C PHE A 42 -9.03 9.88 5.92
N PHE A 43 -8.31 9.00 5.21
CA PHE A 43 -8.32 8.95 3.74
C PHE A 43 -9.71 8.61 3.18
N VAL A 44 -10.40 7.60 3.73
CA VAL A 44 -11.75 7.21 3.29
C VAL A 44 -12.77 8.30 3.58
N SER A 45 -12.65 8.99 4.71
CA SER A 45 -13.54 10.12 5.03
C SER A 45 -13.32 11.36 4.15
N VAL A 46 -12.22 11.42 3.38
CA VAL A 46 -11.79 12.62 2.62
C VAL A 46 -11.68 13.86 3.53
N GLY A 47 -11.48 13.63 4.84
CA GLY A 47 -11.45 14.69 5.85
C GLY A 47 -12.80 15.24 6.28
N ASP A 48 -13.93 14.66 5.85
CA ASP A 48 -15.25 15.03 6.36
C ASP A 48 -15.45 14.51 7.80
N PRO A 49 -15.59 15.39 8.81
CA PRO A 49 -15.75 14.98 10.20
C PRO A 49 -17.04 14.19 10.45
N VAL A 50 -18.09 14.40 9.64
CA VAL A 50 -19.37 13.68 9.78
C VAL A 50 -19.17 12.22 9.36
N THR A 51 -18.63 12.01 8.16
CA THR A 51 -18.29 10.67 7.66
C THR A 51 -17.29 9.96 8.58
N LEU A 52 -16.28 10.68 9.09
CA LEU A 52 -15.30 10.11 10.03
C LEU A 52 -15.95 9.63 11.33
N ARG A 53 -16.85 10.43 11.91
CA ARG A 53 -17.59 10.03 13.13
C ARG A 53 -18.48 8.82 12.87
N LEU A 54 -19.11 8.76 11.69
CA LEU A 54 -19.99 7.67 11.30
C LEU A 54 -19.21 6.37 11.07
N LEU A 55 -18.04 6.44 10.41
CA LEU A 55 -17.11 5.32 10.25
C LEU A 55 -16.61 4.81 11.61
N VAL A 56 -16.16 5.71 12.49
CA VAL A 56 -15.63 5.32 13.82
C VAL A 56 -16.71 4.72 14.72
N ALA A 57 -17.96 5.17 14.62
CA ALA A 57 -19.05 4.66 15.44
C ALA A 57 -19.58 3.30 14.97
N ASN A 58 -19.54 3.03 13.66
CA ASN A 58 -20.16 1.83 13.09
C ASN A 58 -19.17 0.76 12.64
N LEU A 59 -17.89 1.08 12.44
CA LEU A 59 -16.91 0.04 12.11
C LEU A 59 -16.40 -0.70 13.34
N ASP A 60 -16.37 -2.01 13.21
CA ASP A 60 -15.58 -2.88 14.06
C ASP A 60 -14.09 -2.60 13.82
N VAL A 61 -13.45 -1.97 14.81
CA VAL A 61 -12.02 -1.64 14.81
C VAL A 61 -11.17 -2.89 14.56
N MET A 62 -11.58 -4.05 15.05
CA MET A 62 -10.85 -5.31 14.84
C MET A 62 -10.88 -5.73 13.38
N GLN A 63 -12.01 -5.56 12.70
CA GLN A 63 -12.13 -5.87 11.28
C GLN A 63 -11.23 -4.98 10.43
N ILE A 64 -11.17 -3.66 10.70
CA ILE A 64 -10.26 -2.75 9.98
C ILE A 64 -8.81 -3.15 10.21
N LEU A 65 -8.46 -3.48 11.45
CA LEU A 65 -7.11 -3.87 11.81
C LEU A 65 -6.69 -5.15 11.08
N MET A 66 -7.55 -6.17 11.02
CA MET A 66 -7.29 -7.39 10.25
C MET A 66 -7.15 -7.11 8.76
N VAL A 67 -8.06 -6.33 8.16
CA VAL A 67 -8.00 -5.97 6.75
C VAL A 67 -6.72 -5.19 6.45
N THR A 68 -6.32 -4.28 7.33
CA THR A 68 -5.09 -3.50 7.19
C THR A 68 -3.87 -4.41 7.29
N ALA A 69 -3.80 -5.29 8.29
CA ALA A 69 -2.72 -6.27 8.42
C ALA A 69 -2.61 -7.19 7.19
N LEU A 70 -3.74 -7.69 6.68
CA LEU A 70 -3.79 -8.52 5.48
C LEU A 70 -3.30 -7.76 4.24
N THR A 71 -3.67 -6.48 4.08
CA THR A 71 -3.19 -5.66 2.95
C THR A 71 -1.70 -5.31 3.04
N LEU A 72 -1.14 -5.26 4.25
CA LEU A 72 0.29 -4.97 4.47
C LEU A 72 1.17 -6.22 4.34
N LEU A 73 0.61 -7.41 4.55
CA LEU A 73 1.36 -8.66 4.53
C LEU A 73 2.12 -8.89 3.21
N PRO A 74 1.53 -8.69 2.00
CA PRO A 74 2.28 -8.77 0.75
C PRO A 74 3.45 -7.78 0.69
N ILE A 75 3.26 -6.56 1.19
CA ILE A 75 4.28 -5.49 1.17
C ILE A 75 5.43 -5.87 2.09
N PHE A 76 5.10 -6.30 3.30
CA PHE A 76 6.07 -6.78 4.27
C PHE A 76 6.87 -7.95 3.71
N LEU A 77 6.19 -8.98 3.16
CA LEU A 77 6.83 -10.14 2.53
C LEU A 77 7.72 -9.74 1.36
N PHE A 78 7.30 -8.79 0.53
CA PHE A 78 8.08 -8.30 -0.60
C PHE A 78 9.38 -7.65 -0.13
N TYR A 79 9.30 -6.66 0.76
CA TYR A 79 10.50 -5.95 1.25
C TYR A 79 11.38 -6.84 2.13
N SER A 80 10.81 -7.70 2.98
CA SER A 80 11.59 -8.64 3.80
C SER A 80 12.34 -9.64 2.91
N SER A 81 11.74 -10.08 1.81
CA SER A 81 12.41 -10.96 0.85
C SER A 81 13.61 -10.29 0.20
N PHE A 82 13.55 -8.98 -0.12
CA PHE A 82 14.72 -8.24 -0.58
C PHE A 82 15.82 -8.12 0.48
N VAL A 83 15.48 -7.90 1.75
CA VAL A 83 16.46 -7.89 2.85
C VAL A 83 17.16 -9.25 2.95
N VAL A 84 16.39 -10.34 2.92
CA VAL A 84 16.94 -11.71 2.99
C VAL A 84 17.77 -12.02 1.74
N MET A 85 17.33 -11.62 0.55
CA MET A 85 18.08 -11.78 -0.71
C MET A 85 19.43 -11.07 -0.64
N GLU A 86 19.45 -9.86 -0.11
CA GLU A 86 20.68 -9.10 0.09
C GLU A 86 21.62 -9.83 1.05
N ARG A 87 21.12 -10.30 2.19
CA ARG A 87 21.94 -11.07 3.15
C ARG A 87 22.42 -12.40 2.59
N ALA A 88 21.61 -13.06 1.77
CA ALA A 88 21.99 -14.31 1.12
C ALA A 88 23.06 -14.13 0.04
N THR A 89 23.14 -12.94 -0.57
CA THR A 89 24.11 -12.63 -1.64
C THR A 89 25.36 -11.91 -1.14
N ARG A 90 25.30 -11.23 0.01
CA ARG A 90 26.48 -10.70 0.68
C ARG A 90 27.09 -11.79 1.54
N GLU A 91 28.35 -12.13 1.29
CA GLU A 91 29.14 -12.97 2.19
C GLU A 91 29.37 -12.20 3.51
N VAL A 92 28.43 -12.30 4.45
CA VAL A 92 28.60 -11.78 5.80
C VAL A 92 29.41 -12.82 6.58
N PRO A 93 30.61 -12.49 7.07
CA PRO A 93 31.45 -13.45 7.77
C PRO A 93 30.73 -13.99 9.01
N GLY A 94 30.45 -15.30 9.03
CA GLY A 94 29.79 -16.00 10.13
C GLY A 94 28.29 -16.28 9.94
N GLU A 95 27.63 -15.70 8.93
CA GLU A 95 26.21 -15.96 8.60
C GLU A 95 26.08 -16.52 7.19
N ASN A 96 26.52 -17.77 6.97
CA ASN A 96 26.26 -18.47 5.72
C ASN A 96 24.83 -19.00 5.73
N LEU A 97 23.92 -18.31 5.04
CA LEU A 97 22.56 -18.80 4.80
C LEU A 97 22.60 -20.03 3.89
N PRO A 98 21.72 -21.03 4.11
CA PRO A 98 21.64 -22.20 3.23
C PRO A 98 21.29 -21.81 1.79
N GLY A 99 21.84 -22.49 0.78
CA GLY A 99 21.60 -22.18 -0.63
C GLY A 99 20.13 -22.24 -1.07
N TRP A 100 19.28 -23.02 -0.39
CA TRP A 100 17.83 -23.06 -0.64
C TRP A 100 17.09 -21.79 -0.23
N THR A 101 17.69 -20.94 0.60
CA THR A 101 17.11 -19.66 1.05
C THR A 101 16.79 -18.78 -0.16
N PHE A 102 17.65 -18.78 -1.18
CA PHE A 102 17.44 -17.99 -2.39
C PHE A 102 16.18 -18.42 -3.15
N SER A 103 15.95 -19.73 -3.29
CA SER A 103 14.75 -20.27 -3.94
C SER A 103 13.48 -19.91 -3.17
N LEU A 104 13.49 -19.98 -1.84
CA LEU A 104 12.34 -19.56 -1.02
C LEU A 104 12.06 -18.07 -1.14
N VAL A 105 13.09 -17.24 -1.14
CA VAL A 105 12.96 -15.78 -1.33
C VAL A 105 12.30 -15.46 -2.67
N LEU A 106 12.69 -16.14 -3.76
CA LEU A 106 12.04 -15.97 -5.06
C LEU A 106 10.57 -16.38 -5.03
N ILE A 107 10.22 -17.49 -4.36
CA ILE A 107 8.83 -17.93 -4.20
C ILE A 107 8.02 -16.88 -3.43
N PHE A 108 8.54 -16.37 -2.31
CA PHE A 108 7.86 -15.33 -1.54
C PHE A 108 7.71 -14.02 -2.30
N LEU A 109 8.71 -13.61 -3.09
CA LEU A 109 8.61 -12.45 -3.97
C LEU A 109 7.52 -12.63 -5.03
N LEU A 110 7.41 -13.81 -5.64
CA LEU A 110 6.36 -14.11 -6.60
C LEU A 110 4.98 -14.07 -5.94
N ILE A 111 4.80 -14.74 -4.80
CA ILE A 111 3.53 -14.73 -4.05
C ILE A 111 3.14 -13.29 -3.67
N ALA A 112 4.09 -12.50 -3.16
CA ALA A 112 3.86 -11.11 -2.81
C ALA A 112 3.47 -10.28 -4.04
N ALA A 113 4.16 -10.45 -5.18
CA ALA A 113 3.84 -9.74 -6.42
C ALA A 113 2.46 -10.10 -6.97
N PHE A 114 2.05 -11.38 -6.88
CA PHE A 114 0.74 -11.84 -7.33
C PHE A 114 -0.42 -11.40 -6.44
N THR A 115 -0.16 -11.21 -5.15
CA THR A 115 -1.19 -10.79 -4.17
C THR A 115 -1.38 -9.27 -4.13
N MET A 116 -0.40 -8.49 -4.57
CA MET A 116 -0.51 -7.04 -4.67
C MET A 116 -1.45 -6.60 -5.80
N ASN A 117 -2.12 -5.45 -5.62
CA ASN A 117 -2.77 -4.73 -6.70
C ASN A 117 -1.70 -4.13 -7.64
N LEU A 118 -2.00 -4.00 -8.93
CA LEU A 118 -1.14 -3.38 -9.93
C LEU A 118 -0.59 -2.02 -9.50
N VAL A 119 -1.41 -1.15 -8.90
CA VAL A 119 -0.96 0.17 -8.41
C VAL A 119 0.13 0.02 -7.34
N THR A 120 -0.09 -0.87 -6.38
CA THR A 120 0.88 -1.14 -5.31
C THR A 120 2.14 -1.80 -5.84
N LEU A 121 2.03 -2.69 -6.83
CA LEU A 121 3.16 -3.36 -7.47
C LEU A 121 4.00 -2.38 -8.29
N ILE A 122 3.37 -1.53 -9.09
CA ILE A 122 4.04 -0.46 -9.85
C ILE A 122 4.75 0.48 -8.88
N GLY A 123 4.06 0.95 -7.83
CA GLY A 123 4.68 1.84 -6.85
C GLY A 123 5.89 1.21 -6.15
N ALA A 124 5.79 -0.07 -5.76
CA ALA A 124 6.89 -0.79 -5.12
C ALA A 124 8.08 -0.96 -6.07
N SER A 125 7.80 -1.33 -7.33
CA SER A 125 8.81 -1.51 -8.38
C SER A 125 9.49 -0.18 -8.74
N THR A 126 8.73 0.90 -8.88
CA THR A 126 9.25 2.25 -9.12
C THR A 126 10.11 2.73 -7.95
N GLY A 127 9.67 2.50 -6.70
CA GLY A 127 10.45 2.84 -5.52
C GLY A 127 11.81 2.13 -5.47
N ILE A 128 11.81 0.82 -5.79
CA ILE A 128 13.05 0.04 -5.93
C ILE A 128 13.91 0.55 -7.08
N ALA A 129 13.34 0.85 -8.25
CA ALA A 129 14.10 1.37 -9.39
C ALA A 129 14.76 2.73 -9.08
N ILE A 130 14.02 3.65 -8.45
CA ILE A 130 14.55 4.95 -7.99
C ILE A 130 15.70 4.71 -7.01
N PHE A 131 15.55 3.77 -6.08
CA PHE A 131 16.61 3.43 -5.14
C PHE A 131 17.88 2.98 -5.82
N PHE A 132 17.78 1.96 -6.67
CA PHE A 132 18.94 1.39 -7.35
C PHE A 132 19.62 2.44 -8.22
N THR A 133 18.84 3.32 -8.86
CA THR A 133 19.38 4.42 -9.67
C THR A 133 20.14 5.43 -8.81
N LEU A 134 19.55 5.88 -7.69
CA LEU A 134 20.20 6.82 -6.76
C LEU A 134 21.41 6.19 -6.08
N ALA A 135 21.31 4.93 -5.65
CA ALA A 135 22.40 4.18 -5.05
C ALA A 135 23.53 3.98 -6.06
N ALA A 136 23.24 3.57 -7.30
CA ALA A 136 24.24 3.42 -8.35
C ALA A 136 24.92 4.76 -8.66
N GLY A 137 24.15 5.85 -8.81
CA GLY A 137 24.68 7.19 -9.05
C GLY A 137 25.58 7.70 -7.92
N TYR A 138 25.12 7.54 -6.67
CA TYR A 138 25.90 7.90 -5.49
C TYR A 138 27.20 7.08 -5.38
N ASN A 139 27.13 5.77 -5.61
CA ASN A 139 28.31 4.91 -5.58
C ASN A 139 29.27 5.24 -6.72
N PHE A 140 28.77 5.48 -7.93
CA PHE A 140 29.61 5.89 -9.06
C PHE A 140 30.36 7.18 -8.76
N TRP A 141 29.68 8.17 -8.19
CA TRP A 141 30.28 9.43 -7.77
C TRP A 141 31.32 9.23 -6.64
N ARG A 142 31.01 8.40 -5.65
CA ARG A 142 31.88 8.14 -4.49
C ARG A 142 33.14 7.33 -4.87
N VAL A 143 33.00 6.28 -5.68
CA VAL A 143 34.12 5.48 -6.19
C VAL A 143 35.04 6.36 -7.03
N ARG A 144 34.47 7.16 -7.94
CA ARG A 144 35.25 8.07 -8.80
C ARG A 144 36.02 9.13 -8.01
N LYS A 145 35.45 9.66 -6.92
CA LYS A 145 36.09 10.73 -6.14
C LYS A 145 36.99 10.25 -5.01
N ARG A 146 36.73 9.10 -4.40
CA ARG A 146 37.37 8.71 -3.13
C ARG A 146 37.94 7.30 -3.08
N GLY A 147 37.83 6.49 -4.15
CA GLY A 147 38.37 5.12 -4.18
C GLY A 147 37.83 4.20 -3.08
N LEU A 148 36.73 4.59 -2.42
CA LEU A 148 36.15 3.92 -1.27
C LEU A 148 35.28 2.73 -1.70
N GLN A 149 35.30 1.65 -0.92
CA GLN A 149 34.48 0.46 -1.15
C GLN A 149 32.97 0.78 -1.08
N ARG A 150 32.22 -0.01 -1.85
CA ARG A 150 30.78 0.12 -2.12
C ARG A 150 29.96 -0.40 -0.94
N ASN A 151 29.81 0.40 0.12
CA ASN A 151 28.87 0.09 1.20
C ASN A 151 27.51 0.74 0.87
N ILE A 152 26.65 0.00 0.16
CA ILE A 152 25.27 0.42 -0.06
C ILE A 152 24.46 0.03 1.17
N ILE A 153 23.94 1.04 1.87
CA ILE A 153 23.02 0.89 2.99
C ILE A 153 21.63 0.62 2.40
N PHE A 154 21.22 -0.65 2.36
CA PHE A 154 19.93 -1.09 1.81
C PHE A 154 18.82 -1.09 2.87
N GLY A 155 19.12 -1.53 4.09
CA GLY A 155 18.10 -1.79 5.12
C GLY A 155 17.24 -0.57 5.49
N GLY A 156 17.84 0.58 5.79
CA GLY A 156 17.09 1.78 6.18
C GLY A 156 16.20 2.32 5.06
N PHE A 157 16.65 2.20 3.82
CA PHE A 157 15.85 2.57 2.66
C PHE A 157 14.65 1.64 2.48
N LEU A 158 14.85 0.32 2.58
CA LEU A 158 13.77 -0.65 2.46
C LEU A 158 12.71 -0.43 3.53
N ILE A 159 13.11 -0.12 4.77
CA ILE A 159 12.16 0.23 5.85
C ILE A 159 11.38 1.50 5.50
N THR A 160 12.08 2.57 5.09
CA THR A 160 11.44 3.86 4.78
C THR A 160 10.45 3.72 3.61
N PHE A 161 10.84 3.02 2.55
CA PHE A 161 9.96 2.78 1.41
C PHE A 161 8.84 1.80 1.73
N SER A 162 9.07 0.78 2.56
CA SER A 162 8.01 -0.10 3.04
C SER A 162 6.94 0.68 3.81
N VAL A 163 7.34 1.61 4.67
CA VAL A 163 6.41 2.49 5.40
C VAL A 163 5.66 3.38 4.41
N LEU A 164 6.35 4.08 3.51
CA LEU A 164 5.72 4.94 2.50
C LEU A 164 4.73 4.16 1.62
N GLN A 165 5.10 2.96 1.19
CA GLN A 165 4.27 2.10 0.36
C GLN A 165 3.06 1.55 1.14
N SER A 166 3.18 1.36 2.45
CA SER A 166 2.07 0.98 3.33
C SER A 166 0.99 2.07 3.35
N PHE A 167 1.37 3.34 3.34
CA PHE A 167 0.42 4.46 3.19
C PHE A 167 -0.26 4.47 1.82
N ILE A 168 0.50 4.22 0.75
CA ILE A 168 -0.06 4.16 -0.62
C ILE A 168 -1.04 2.99 -0.75
N ALA A 169 -0.68 1.81 -0.27
CA ALA A 169 -1.57 0.64 -0.32
C ALA A 169 -2.83 0.83 0.53
N SER A 170 -2.70 1.47 1.68
CA SER A 170 -3.83 1.81 2.55
C SER A 170 -4.76 2.86 1.94
N SER A 171 -4.38 3.55 0.87
CA SER A 171 -5.23 4.54 0.19
C SER A 171 -6.31 3.92 -0.72
N THR A 172 -6.33 2.59 -0.86
CA THR A 172 -7.42 1.89 -1.55
C THR A 172 -8.64 1.76 -0.64
N HIS A 173 -9.83 2.14 -1.15
CA HIS A 173 -11.08 1.96 -0.41
C HIS A 173 -11.35 0.47 -0.22
N TRP A 174 -11.61 0.06 1.02
CA TRP A 174 -11.93 -1.34 1.31
C TRP A 174 -13.39 -1.68 1.01
N ILE A 175 -14.26 -0.67 0.97
CA ILE A 175 -15.68 -0.82 0.69
C ILE A 175 -15.82 -0.95 -0.82
N PRO A 176 -16.48 -2.00 -1.34
CA PRO A 176 -16.76 -2.08 -2.76
C PRO A 176 -17.63 -0.90 -3.18
N ALA A 177 -17.31 -0.30 -4.33
CA ALA A 177 -18.19 0.69 -4.91
C ALA A 177 -19.42 -0.01 -5.49
N GLU A 178 -20.60 0.59 -5.31
CA GLU A 178 -21.86 0.11 -5.87
C GLU A 178 -22.47 1.19 -6.77
N ASN A 179 -23.11 0.74 -7.84
CA ASN A 179 -24.00 1.55 -8.66
C ASN A 179 -25.41 1.43 -8.08
N TYR A 180 -25.95 2.56 -7.64
CA TYR A 180 -27.32 2.71 -7.17
C TYR A 180 -28.17 3.23 -8.34
N PHE A 181 -29.20 2.47 -8.69
CA PHE A 181 -30.24 2.85 -9.64
C PHE A 181 -31.43 3.36 -8.83
N LEU A 182 -31.63 4.68 -8.84
CA LEU A 182 -32.69 5.33 -8.07
C LEU A 182 -34.01 5.29 -8.85
N SER A 183 -35.14 5.28 -8.13
CA SER A 183 -36.49 5.33 -8.71
C SER A 183 -36.77 6.59 -9.54
N SER A 184 -35.96 7.63 -9.37
CA SER A 184 -35.93 8.82 -10.22
C SER A 184 -35.36 8.57 -11.63
N GLY A 185 -34.82 7.37 -11.89
CA GLY A 185 -34.07 7.02 -13.11
C GLY A 185 -32.61 7.48 -13.07
N GLU A 186 -32.15 8.09 -11.98
CA GLU A 186 -30.77 8.53 -11.83
C GLU A 186 -29.85 7.37 -11.43
N LYS A 187 -28.69 7.27 -12.09
CA LYS A 187 -27.64 6.32 -11.73
C LYS A 187 -26.50 7.03 -11.02
N LYS A 188 -26.21 6.64 -9.77
CA LYS A 188 -25.09 7.17 -8.98
C LYS A 188 -24.20 6.06 -8.45
N SER A 189 -22.90 6.31 -8.36
CA SER A 189 -21.95 5.35 -7.77
C SER A 189 -21.46 5.84 -6.42
N GLY A 190 -21.49 4.96 -5.42
CA GLY A 190 -21.10 5.28 -4.05
C GLY A 190 -20.62 4.07 -3.27
N TYR A 191 -20.21 4.31 -2.02
CA TYR A 191 -19.78 3.31 -1.07
C TYR A 191 -20.83 3.20 0.03
N GLU A 192 -21.33 1.99 0.29
CA GLU A 192 -22.25 1.75 1.40
C GLU A 192 -21.49 1.87 2.73
N LEU A 193 -21.85 2.87 3.54
CA LEU A 193 -21.25 3.07 4.86
C LEU A 193 -22.02 2.31 5.95
N THR A 194 -23.35 2.38 5.91
CA THR A 194 -24.24 1.66 6.83
C THR A 194 -25.51 1.23 6.12
N SER A 195 -26.07 0.09 6.54
CA SER A 195 -27.37 -0.43 6.11
C SER A 195 -28.24 -0.60 7.34
N ASP A 196 -29.25 0.25 7.51
CA ASP A 196 -30.32 0.05 8.48
C ASP A 196 -31.46 -0.74 7.81
N ASP A 197 -32.51 -1.10 8.55
CA ASP A 197 -33.65 -1.84 7.98
C ASP A 197 -34.38 -1.05 6.89
N GLU A 198 -34.54 0.27 7.07
CA GLU A 198 -35.33 1.14 6.18
C GLU A 198 -34.48 2.00 5.23
N SER A 199 -33.21 2.24 5.57
CA SER A 199 -32.38 3.20 4.84
C SER A 199 -30.92 2.77 4.74
N VAL A 200 -30.22 3.27 3.72
CA VAL A 200 -28.80 3.03 3.47
C VAL A 200 -28.06 4.37 3.46
N THR A 201 -26.93 4.45 4.18
CA THR A 201 -26.04 5.62 4.11
C THR A 201 -24.98 5.35 3.06
N VAL A 202 -24.94 6.18 2.01
CA VAL A 202 -24.02 6.04 0.89
C VAL A 202 -23.08 7.24 0.82
N GLN A 203 -21.77 6.99 0.70
CA GLN A 203 -20.78 8.00 0.36
C GLN A 203 -20.57 8.04 -1.16
N TRP A 204 -21.01 9.11 -1.81
CA TRP A 204 -20.90 9.21 -3.26
C TRP A 204 -19.44 9.39 -3.70
N ILE A 205 -19.02 8.71 -4.78
CA ILE A 205 -17.65 8.85 -5.32
C ILE A 205 -17.35 10.29 -5.72
N LEU A 206 -18.37 11.01 -6.18
CA LEU A 206 -18.28 12.39 -6.69
C LEU A 206 -19.04 13.39 -5.80
N GLY A 207 -19.28 13.08 -4.53
CA GLY A 207 -20.09 13.92 -3.64
C GLY A 207 -19.88 13.64 -2.15
N GLY A 208 -20.74 14.23 -1.32
CA GLY A 208 -20.79 13.94 0.11
C GLY A 208 -21.50 12.63 0.42
N SER A 209 -21.77 12.39 1.71
CA SER A 209 -22.64 11.31 2.15
C SER A 209 -24.11 11.68 2.01
N ALA A 210 -24.96 10.72 1.64
CA ALA A 210 -26.41 10.84 1.69
C ALA A 210 -27.04 9.61 2.34
N ARG A 211 -28.17 9.82 3.02
CA ARG A 211 -29.05 8.74 3.47
C ARG A 211 -30.12 8.56 2.40
N LEU A 212 -30.28 7.33 1.92
CA LEU A 212 -31.27 6.93 0.94
C LEU A 212 -32.24 5.97 1.58
N ASP A 213 -33.53 6.11 1.32
CA ASP A 213 -34.51 5.12 1.74
C ASP A 213 -34.45 3.93 0.77
N LYS A 214 -34.58 2.70 1.29
CA LYS A 214 -34.48 1.49 0.44
C LYS A 214 -35.55 1.44 -0.64
N GLU A 215 -36.69 2.08 -0.40
CA GLU A 215 -37.78 2.22 -1.38
C GLU A 215 -37.37 3.06 -2.60
N GLU A 216 -36.39 3.97 -2.45
CA GLU A 216 -35.85 4.77 -3.55
C GLU A 216 -34.85 3.98 -4.41
N ILE A 217 -34.36 2.83 -3.93
CA ILE A 217 -33.32 2.03 -4.59
C ILE A 217 -33.99 0.91 -5.38
N GLU A 218 -34.05 1.03 -6.70
CA GLU A 218 -34.62 -0.01 -7.57
C GLU A 218 -33.68 -1.21 -7.70
N ASN A 219 -32.38 -0.95 -7.88
CA ASN A 219 -31.37 -1.99 -8.05
C ASN A 219 -30.00 -1.52 -7.56
N ARG A 220 -29.15 -2.49 -7.19
CA ARG A 220 -27.76 -2.30 -6.79
C ARG A 220 -26.87 -3.24 -7.59
N GLU A 221 -25.83 -2.70 -8.21
CA GLU A 221 -24.83 -3.49 -8.91
C GLU A 221 -23.43 -3.13 -8.43
N LEU A 222 -22.62 -4.13 -8.09
CA LEU A 222 -21.23 -3.91 -7.73
C LEU A 222 -20.49 -3.28 -8.89
N CYS A 223 -19.83 -2.15 -8.65
CA CYS A 223 -18.92 -1.57 -9.63
C CYS A 223 -17.48 -1.97 -9.31
N ILE A 224 -16.75 -2.44 -10.33
CA ILE A 224 -15.28 -2.55 -10.25
C ILE A 224 -14.65 -1.35 -10.97
N LYS A 225 -13.92 -0.51 -10.22
CA LYS A 225 -13.10 0.56 -10.81
C LYS A 225 -12.06 -0.04 -11.73
N LYS A 226 -11.89 0.54 -12.92
CA LYS A 226 -10.90 0.07 -13.93
C LYS A 226 -9.46 0.05 -13.39
N ALA A 227 -9.14 0.93 -12.43
CA ALA A 227 -7.83 1.01 -11.77
C ALA A 227 -7.58 -0.08 -10.70
N GLU A 228 -8.63 -0.75 -10.19
CA GLU A 228 -8.52 -1.87 -9.24
C GLU A 228 -8.53 -3.23 -9.95
N ARG A 229 -8.68 -3.23 -11.27
CA ARG A 229 -8.67 -4.44 -12.09
C ARG A 229 -7.24 -4.97 -12.14
N ASN A 230 -6.93 -5.98 -11.31
CA ASN A 230 -5.63 -6.62 -11.30
C ASN A 230 -5.46 -7.40 -12.62
N THR A 231 -4.79 -6.79 -13.61
CA THR A 231 -4.77 -7.25 -15.01
C THR A 231 -4.29 -8.69 -15.16
N LEU A 232 -3.40 -9.16 -14.27
CA LEU A 232 -2.83 -10.51 -14.31
C LEU A 232 -3.82 -11.61 -13.88
N LEU A 233 -4.64 -11.37 -12.85
CA LEU A 233 -5.70 -12.32 -12.45
C LEU A 233 -6.83 -12.37 -13.49
N PHE A 234 -7.12 -11.23 -14.13
CA PHE A 234 -8.14 -11.12 -15.17
C PHE A 234 -7.77 -11.85 -16.48
N ILE A 235 -6.47 -12.00 -16.79
CA ILE A 235 -6.01 -12.79 -17.94
C ILE A 235 -6.25 -14.29 -17.69
N VAL A 236 -6.11 -14.75 -16.45
CA VAL A 236 -6.20 -16.17 -16.08
C VAL A 236 -7.64 -16.63 -15.81
N ALA A 237 -8.53 -15.73 -15.37
CA ALA A 237 -9.94 -16.03 -15.07
C ALA A 237 -10.92 -15.09 -15.80
N PRO A 238 -11.12 -15.25 -17.12
CA PRO A 238 -11.94 -14.34 -17.93
C PRO A 238 -13.45 -14.41 -17.65
N SER A 239 -13.95 -15.33 -16.83
CA SER A 239 -15.40 -15.49 -16.58
C SER A 239 -16.03 -14.37 -15.73
N MET A 240 -15.26 -13.44 -15.15
CA MET A 240 -15.78 -12.26 -14.42
C MET A 240 -16.10 -11.05 -15.33
N GLN A 241 -16.37 -11.29 -16.60
CA GLN A 241 -16.34 -10.29 -17.68
C GLN A 241 -17.50 -9.28 -17.74
N HIS A 242 -18.57 -9.44 -16.95
CA HIS A 242 -19.76 -8.60 -17.09
C HIS A 242 -20.00 -7.76 -15.83
N ASN A 243 -19.09 -6.82 -15.55
CA ASN A 243 -19.35 -5.80 -14.53
C ASN A 243 -19.35 -4.41 -15.15
N PRO A 244 -20.49 -3.67 -15.15
CA PRO A 244 -20.57 -2.34 -15.70
C PRO A 244 -19.63 -1.41 -14.93
N GLY A 245 -18.87 -0.58 -15.65
CA GLY A 245 -17.99 0.41 -15.04
C GLY A 245 -18.75 1.35 -14.10
N CYS A 246 -18.03 1.97 -13.16
CA CYS A 246 -18.61 2.96 -12.25
C CYS A 246 -19.11 4.13 -13.09
N ALA A 247 -20.17 4.80 -12.64
CA ALA A 247 -20.61 6.03 -13.26
C ALA A 247 -19.42 7.01 -13.27
N GLU A 248 -18.81 7.17 -14.45
CA GLU A 248 -17.79 8.17 -14.67
C GLU A 248 -18.48 9.53 -14.69
N LYS A 249 -17.79 10.55 -14.18
CA LYS A 249 -18.27 11.92 -14.25
C LYS A 249 -18.67 12.19 -15.70
N PRO A 250 -19.90 12.67 -16.00
CA PRO A 250 -20.28 12.96 -17.37
C PRO A 250 -19.19 13.85 -17.94
N THR A 251 -18.50 13.38 -18.98
CA THR A 251 -17.55 14.19 -19.73
C THR A 251 -18.34 15.41 -20.14
N SER A 252 -18.05 16.55 -19.50
CA SER A 252 -18.68 17.82 -19.84
C SER A 252 -18.58 17.90 -21.35
N PRO A 253 -19.70 18.02 -22.09
CA PRO A 253 -19.62 18.15 -23.53
C PRO A 253 -18.64 19.29 -23.79
N GLU A 254 -17.62 19.02 -24.60
CA GLU A 254 -16.77 20.08 -25.14
C GLU A 254 -17.73 21.16 -25.59
N GLN A 255 -17.70 22.31 -24.90
CA GLN A 255 -18.38 23.50 -25.35
C GLN A 255 -17.70 23.88 -26.65
N GLY A 256 -18.21 23.33 -27.76
CA GLY A 256 -17.86 23.71 -29.10
C GLY A 256 -18.08 25.21 -29.22
N LYS A 257 -16.97 25.93 -29.34
CA LYS A 257 -16.94 27.27 -29.92
C LYS A 257 -16.92 27.15 -31.43
#